data_AF-A0ABD0QCN6-F1
#
_entry.id   AF-A0ABD0QCN6-F1
#
_cell.length_a   1.000
_cell.length_b   1.000
_cell.length_c   1.000
_cell.angle_alpha   90.00
_cell.angle_beta   90.00
_cell.angle_gamma   90.00
#
_symmetry.space_group_name_H-M   'P 1'
#
loop_
_entity.id
_entity.type
_entity.pdbx_description
1 polymer ?
#
loop_
_entity_poly.entity_id
_entity_poly.type
_entity_poly.pdbx_seq_one_letter_code
_entity_poly.pdbx_strand_id
1 'polypeptide(L)' 'TNIGSILAAVNPYKQIPGLYDTEAVDVYSRHHLGELPPHIFAVANECYRCL' A
#
# COMPACT_ATOMS: atom_id res chain seq x y z
N THR A 1 3.84 7.49 -3.07
CA THR A 1 4.66 7.42 -4.30
C THR A 1 5.80 6.46 -4.11
N ASN A 2 6.08 5.60 -5.09
CA ASN A 2 7.22 4.68 -5.01
C ASN A 2 8.48 5.31 -5.64
N ILE A 3 9.62 5.09 -5.02
CA ILE A 3 10.97 5.42 -5.49
C ILE A 3 11.75 4.10 -5.45
N GLY A 4 11.69 3.33 -6.55
CA GLY A 4 12.13 1.94 -6.53
C GLY A 4 11.29 1.11 -5.55
N SER A 5 11.94 0.47 -4.59
CA SER A 5 11.29 -0.28 -3.50
C SER A 5 10.89 0.57 -2.29
N ILE A 6 11.21 1.88 -2.30
CA ILE A 6 10.93 2.79 -1.18
C ILE A 6 9.58 3.48 -1.39
N LEU A 7 8.70 3.46 -0.39
CA LEU A 7 7.45 4.22 -0.39
C LEU A 7 7.65 5.58 0.28
N ALA A 8 7.47 6.66 -0.47
CA ALA A 8 7.34 8.02 0.05
C ALA A 8 5.85 8.37 0.24
N ALA A 9 5.45 8.68 1.48
CA ALA A 9 4.09 9.07 1.84
C ALA A 9 4.07 10.47 2.46
N VAL A 10 3.05 11.27 2.13
CA VAL A 10 2.84 12.63 2.64
C VAL A 10 1.55 12.65 3.45
N ASN A 11 1.59 13.27 4.64
CA ASN A 11 0.41 13.40 5.49
C ASN A 11 -0.60 14.37 4.87
N PRO A 12 -1.84 13.94 4.55
CA PRO A 12 -2.86 14.81 3.97
C PRO A 12 -3.54 15.73 5.00
N TYR A 13 -3.31 15.54 6.30
CA TYR A 13 -3.98 16.24 7.41
C TYR A 13 -5.51 16.15 7.38
N LYS A 14 -6.07 15.18 6.65
CA LYS A 14 -7.49 14.87 6.57
C LYS A 14 -7.66 13.39 6.24
N GLN A 15 -8.81 12.82 6.60
CA GLN A 15 -9.14 11.48 6.14
C GLN A 15 -9.48 11.50 4.65
N ILE A 16 -8.99 10.49 3.93
CA ILE A 16 -9.30 10.27 2.52
C ILE A 16 -10.28 9.08 2.49
N PRO A 17 -11.56 9.30 2.13
CA PRO A 17 -12.54 8.21 2.04
C PRO A 17 -12.06 7.13 1.05
N GLY A 18 -12.25 5.85 1.37
CA GLY A 18 -11.87 4.75 0.50
C GLY A 18 -10.39 4.33 0.55
N LEU A 19 -9.52 5.10 1.21
CA LEU A 19 -8.07 4.84 1.16
C LEU A 19 -7.63 3.70 2.09
N TYR A 20 -8.31 3.53 3.22
CA TYR A 20 -7.93 2.56 4.27
C TYR A 20 -9.04 1.53 4.55
N ASP A 21 -9.85 1.23 3.54
CA ASP A 21 -10.99 0.33 3.68
C ASP A 21 -10.54 -1.14 3.66
N THR A 22 -11.38 -2.02 4.21
CA THR A 22 -11.12 -3.47 4.25
C THR A 22 -10.98 -4.08 2.85
N GLU A 23 -11.71 -3.55 1.87
CA GLU A 23 -11.61 -3.92 0.47
C GLU A 23 -10.22 -3.62 -0.11
N ALA A 24 -9.63 -2.47 0.24
CA ALA A 24 -8.28 -2.14 -0.18
C ALA A 24 -7.27 -3.13 0.40
N VAL A 25 -7.40 -3.50 1.68
CA VAL A 25 -6.53 -4.52 2.31
C VAL A 25 -6.59 -5.85 1.55
N ASP A 26 -7.79 -6.35 1.24
CA ASP A 26 -7.96 -7.61 0.51
C ASP A 26 -7.32 -7.53 -0.88
N VAL A 27 -7.53 -6.43 -1.62
CA VAL A 27 -6.93 -6.21 -2.94
C VAL A 27 -5.40 -6.22 -2.86
N TYR A 28 -4.79 -5.46 -1.93
CA TYR A 28 -3.33 -5.39 -1.81
C TYR A 28 -2.69 -6.70 -1.31
N SER A 29 -3.40 -7.51 -0.51
CA SER A 29 -2.87 -8.79 -0.01
C SER A 29 -2.57 -9.81 -1.12
N ARG A 30 -3.27 -9.70 -2.26
CA ARG A 30 -3.19 -10.67 -3.36
C ARG A 30 -2.21 -10.27 -4.46
N HIS A 31 -1.57 -9.10 -4.35
CA HIS A 31 -0.71 -8.52 -5.39
C HIS A 31 0.71 -8.29 -4.88
N HIS A 32 1.68 -8.32 -5.81
CA HIS A 32 3.08 -8.00 -5.55
C HIS A 32 3.33 -6.49 -5.58
N LEU A 33 4.46 -6.06 -4.99
CA LEU A 33 4.89 -4.67 -5.05
C LEU A 33 5.07 -4.20 -6.50
N GLY A 34 4.36 -3.14 -6.89
CA GLY A 34 4.43 -2.55 -8.23
C GLY A 34 3.30 -2.94 -9.19
N GLU A 35 2.49 -3.95 -8.86
CA GLU A 35 1.30 -4.30 -9.65
C GLU A 35 0.14 -3.33 -9.43
N LEU A 36 0.06 -2.76 -8.24
CA LEU A 36 -0.95 -1.81 -7.82
C LEU A 36 -0.36 -0.42 -7.56
N PRO A 37 -1.19 0.64 -7.52
CA PRO A 37 -0.75 1.97 -7.13
C PRO A 37 0.00 1.98 -5.78
N PRO A 38 0.92 2.93 -5.58
CA PRO A 38 1.74 2.98 -4.38
C PRO A 38 0.89 3.20 -3.12
N HIS A 39 0.88 2.21 -2.24
CA HIS A 39 0.11 2.23 -1.00
C HIS A 39 0.87 1.53 0.12
N ILE A 40 0.60 1.91 1.37
CA ILE A 40 1.24 1.30 2.55
C ILE A 40 0.91 -0.20 2.67
N PHE A 41 -0.27 -0.62 2.22
CA PHE A 41 -0.66 -2.03 2.21
C PHE A 41 0.19 -2.89 1.25
N ALA A 42 0.67 -2.32 0.14
CA ALA A 42 1.58 -3.04 -0.75
C ALA A 42 2.92 -3.36 -0.06
N VAL A 43 3.44 -2.39 0.72
CA VAL A 43 4.69 -2.56 1.49
C VAL A 43 4.48 -3.58 2.61
N ALA A 44 3.36 -3.50 3.34
CA ALA A 44 3.04 -4.45 4.41
C ALA A 44 2.90 -5.88 3.87
N ASN A 45 2.23 -6.06 2.73
CA ASN A 45 2.09 -7.37 2.09
C ASN A 45 3.44 -7.95 1.68
N GLU A 46 4.30 -7.14 1.05
CA GLU A 46 5.64 -7.58 0.66
C GLU A 46 6.46 -7.99 1.89
N CYS A 47 6.47 -7.19 2.96
CA CYS A 47 7.14 -7.54 4.21
C CYS A 47 6.64 -8.86 4.82
N TYR A 48 5.32 -9.10 4.78
CA TYR A 48 4.73 -10.35 5.26
C TYR A 48 5.14 -11.55 4.41
N ARG A 49 5.24 -11.39 3.09
CA ARG A 49 5.63 -12.46 2.15
C ARG A 49 7.12 -12.75 2.12
N CYS A 50 7.96 -11.83 2.63
CA CYS A 50 9.40 -12.04 2.79
C CYS A 50 9.78 -12.86 4.03
N LEU A 51 8.82 -13.19 4.91
CA LEU A 51 9.00 -14.13 6.02
C LEU A 51 8.96 -15.58 5.54
#